data_AF-A0A9E3VF77-F1
#
_entry.id   AF-A0A9E3VF77-F1
#
_cell.length_a   1.000
_cell.length_b   1.000
_cell.length_c   1.000
_cell.angle_alpha   90.00
_cell.angle_beta   90.00
_cell.angle_gamma   90.00
#
_symmetry.space_group_name_H-M   'P 1'
#
loop_
_entity.id
_entity.type
_entity.pdbx_description
1 polymer ?
#
loop_
_entity_poly.entity_id
_entity_poly.type
_entity_poly.pdbx_seq_one_letter_code
_entity_poly.pdbx_strand_id
1 'polypeptide(L)'
;MRKTDPERDIRALLAMVLVIGLPAILTLATVRAKPADASHTVDVSPYGYTVSLLLFLFPVLVLTALHMRAHRPNVHRRALLWSAGAIALIGFLLDTVFGHAFFTFKNPGATLGIRLPAWDWSTLAWAPAYLPVEEFAFYILGSLFVIAVYLWANDEWLADYDPDAHRERSRAVPKLIHLSWGALATWLVLLGLGFAVKRLGPHPDGFPGYFLFEMTLGFLPTFLFLRPIRDFVNWRAFGFAFGVLLLVSLIWEATLGVPYDWWNYKHEQMLGLRVVAWADLPAEAVLLWLVIAWDCIIAFELFRVFFHMERPVRHALLGAPDRAS
;
A
#
# COMPACT_ATOMS: atom_id res chain seq x y z
N MET A 1 -7.81 -26.54 9.71
CA MET A 1 -8.82 -25.49 10.01
C MET A 1 -9.01 -25.36 11.51
N ARG A 2 -8.85 -24.16 12.06
CA ARG A 2 -9.11 -23.85 13.48
C ARG A 2 -10.62 -23.97 13.77
N LYS A 3 -11.01 -24.55 14.91
CA LYS A 3 -12.41 -24.51 15.40
C LYS A 3 -12.74 -23.08 15.84
N THR A 4 -13.89 -22.57 15.39
CA THR A 4 -14.39 -21.23 15.75
C THR A 4 -14.64 -21.13 17.25
N ASP A 5 -14.18 -20.03 17.85
CA ASP A 5 -14.40 -19.69 19.26
C ASP A 5 -15.01 -18.28 19.31
N PRO A 6 -16.35 -18.17 19.41
CA PRO A 6 -17.04 -16.90 19.27
C PRO A 6 -16.56 -15.81 20.23
N GLU A 7 -16.25 -16.15 21.48
CA GLU A 7 -15.81 -15.15 22.46
C GLU A 7 -14.45 -14.58 22.10
N ARG A 8 -13.51 -15.45 21.73
CA ARG A 8 -12.17 -15.01 21.29
C ARG A 8 -12.27 -14.17 20.02
N ASP A 9 -13.11 -14.56 19.08
CA ASP A 9 -13.27 -13.88 17.80
C ASP A 9 -13.93 -12.49 17.99
N ILE A 10 -14.91 -12.35 18.89
CA ILE A 10 -15.48 -11.06 19.29
C ILE A 10 -14.42 -10.16 19.94
N ARG A 11 -13.62 -10.70 20.88
CA ARG A 11 -12.55 -9.92 21.52
C ARG A 11 -11.49 -9.46 20.52
N ALA A 12 -11.13 -10.30 19.55
CA ALA A 12 -10.19 -9.95 18.49
C ALA A 12 -10.71 -8.79 17.62
N LEU A 13 -12.00 -8.84 17.25
CA LEU A 13 -12.65 -7.75 16.52
C LEU A 13 -12.67 -6.44 17.32
N LEU A 14 -13.09 -6.48 18.58
CA LEU A 14 -13.11 -5.31 19.46
C LEU A 14 -11.72 -4.72 19.65
N ALA A 15 -10.69 -5.57 19.81
CA ALA A 15 -9.31 -5.12 19.89
C ALA A 15 -8.89 -4.39 18.61
N MET A 16 -9.21 -4.92 17.42
CA MET A 16 -8.89 -4.25 16.17
C MET A 16 -9.63 -2.91 16.00
N VAL A 17 -10.90 -2.84 16.41
CA VAL A 17 -11.67 -1.59 16.42
C VAL A 17 -10.99 -0.55 17.31
N LEU A 18 -10.47 -0.92 18.49
CA LEU A 18 -9.73 0.01 19.34
C LEU A 18 -8.39 0.40 18.72
N VAL A 19 -7.68 -0.55 18.12
CA VAL A 19 -6.36 -0.33 17.49
C VAL A 19 -6.46 0.67 16.34
N ILE A 20 -7.52 0.63 15.53
CA ILE A 20 -7.74 1.58 14.43
C ILE A 20 -8.49 2.84 14.89
N GLY A 21 -9.48 2.68 15.77
CA GLY A 21 -10.37 3.75 16.20
C GLY A 21 -9.69 4.81 17.07
N LEU A 22 -8.78 4.41 17.96
CA LEU A 22 -8.04 5.36 18.82
C LEU A 22 -7.20 6.35 18.01
N PRO A 23 -6.31 5.94 17.09
CA PRO A 23 -5.56 6.89 16.27
C PRO A 23 -6.50 7.70 15.36
N ALA A 24 -7.59 7.11 14.85
CA ALA A 24 -8.56 7.85 14.05
C ALA A 24 -9.22 9.01 14.82
N ILE A 25 -9.62 8.80 16.08
CA ILE A 25 -10.15 9.86 16.94
C ILE A 25 -9.12 10.96 17.16
N LEU A 26 -7.87 10.59 17.45
CA LEU A 26 -6.78 11.55 17.66
C LEU A 26 -6.49 12.37 16.40
N THR A 27 -6.46 11.73 15.24
CA THR A 27 -6.26 12.42 13.96
C THR A 27 -7.42 13.36 13.65
N LEU A 28 -8.67 12.90 13.80
CA LEU A 28 -9.85 13.74 13.59
C LEU A 28 -9.89 14.95 14.54
N ALA A 29 -9.38 14.80 15.77
CA ALA A 29 -9.30 15.90 16.73
C ALA A 29 -8.30 17.01 16.34
N THR A 30 -7.44 16.80 15.34
CA THR A 30 -6.54 17.86 14.83
C THR A 30 -7.25 18.89 13.95
N VAL A 31 -8.43 18.55 13.42
CA VAL A 31 -9.25 19.41 12.59
C VAL A 31 -9.87 20.51 13.44
N ARG A 32 -9.63 21.79 13.08
CA ARG A 32 -10.11 22.96 13.83
C ARG A 32 -11.31 23.65 13.19
N ALA A 33 -11.50 23.50 11.89
CA ALA A 33 -12.60 24.11 11.13
C ALA A 33 -12.91 23.25 9.90
N LYS A 34 -14.00 23.57 9.18
CA LYS A 34 -14.34 22.84 7.95
C LYS A 34 -13.37 23.20 6.81
N PRO A 35 -13.20 22.32 5.81
CA PRO A 35 -12.36 22.62 4.65
C PRO A 35 -12.74 23.91 3.92
N ALA A 36 -14.03 24.19 3.78
CA ALA A 36 -14.54 25.39 3.12
C ALA A 36 -14.18 26.70 3.85
N ASP A 37 -13.83 26.62 5.14
CA ASP A 37 -13.43 27.76 5.95
C ASP A 37 -11.89 27.98 5.89
N ALA A 38 -11.16 27.08 5.21
CA ALA A 38 -9.73 27.22 5.00
C ALA A 38 -9.44 28.40 4.05
N SER A 39 -8.60 29.32 4.52
CA SER A 39 -7.99 30.35 3.68
C SER A 39 -6.48 30.21 3.76
N HIS A 40 -5.75 30.77 2.80
CA HIS A 40 -4.29 30.70 2.74
C HIS A 40 -3.56 31.22 4.00
N THR A 41 -4.26 31.92 4.91
CA THR A 41 -3.69 32.53 6.11
C THR A 41 -4.06 31.82 7.42
N VAL A 42 -5.00 30.86 7.40
CA VAL A 42 -5.44 30.13 8.60
C VAL A 42 -5.25 28.64 8.36
N ASP A 43 -4.29 28.05 9.06
CA ASP A 43 -4.12 26.60 9.08
C ASP A 43 -5.25 25.95 9.90
N VAL A 44 -6.14 25.27 9.19
CA VAL A 44 -7.32 24.60 9.75
C VAL A 44 -7.03 23.18 10.24
N SER A 45 -5.83 22.65 10.00
CA SER A 45 -5.41 21.30 10.41
C SER A 45 -3.90 21.23 10.73
N PRO A 46 -3.41 21.98 11.72
CA PRO A 46 -1.99 22.05 12.01
C PRO A 46 -1.42 20.71 12.43
N TYR A 47 -0.31 20.34 11.79
CA TYR A 47 0.33 19.02 11.89
C TYR A 47 -0.61 17.85 11.55
N GLY A 48 -1.73 18.11 10.88
CA GLY A 48 -2.76 17.10 10.58
C GLY A 48 -2.18 15.90 9.85
N TYR A 49 -1.35 16.13 8.82
CA TYR A 49 -0.67 15.06 8.10
C TYR A 49 0.30 14.32 9.02
N THR A 50 1.19 15.01 9.73
CA THR A 50 2.12 14.35 10.66
C THR A 50 1.42 13.47 11.70
N VAL A 51 0.37 14.00 12.35
CA VAL A 51 -0.39 13.27 13.38
C VAL A 51 -1.18 12.12 12.77
N SER A 52 -1.65 12.26 11.53
CA SER A 52 -2.38 11.19 10.84
C SER A 52 -1.55 9.92 10.61
N LEU A 53 -0.22 10.02 10.62
CA LEU A 53 0.65 8.83 10.55
C LEU A 53 0.43 7.87 11.74
N LEU A 54 -0.20 8.32 12.83
CA LEU A 54 -0.66 7.46 13.92
C LEU A 54 -1.64 6.37 13.46
N LEU A 55 -2.43 6.62 12.41
CA LEU A 55 -3.32 5.63 11.79
C LEU A 55 -2.57 4.38 11.32
N PHE A 56 -1.28 4.52 11.02
CA PHE A 56 -0.41 3.43 10.60
C PHE A 56 0.54 3.01 11.72
N LEU A 57 1.20 3.98 12.37
CA LEU A 57 2.21 3.72 13.40
C LEU A 57 1.63 2.97 14.60
N PHE A 58 0.49 3.40 15.13
CA PHE A 58 -0.06 2.80 16.35
C PHE A 58 -0.47 1.32 16.12
N PRO A 59 -1.22 0.97 15.05
CA PRO A 59 -1.48 -0.42 14.74
C PRO A 59 -0.21 -1.23 14.47
N VAL A 60 0.76 -0.68 13.74
CA VAL A 60 2.03 -1.37 13.48
C VAL A 60 2.74 -1.73 14.79
N LEU A 61 2.82 -0.80 15.74
CA LEU A 61 3.45 -1.04 17.04
C LEU A 61 2.73 -2.15 17.83
N VAL A 62 1.39 -2.08 17.91
CA VAL A 62 0.59 -3.07 18.64
C VAL A 62 0.71 -4.45 18.00
N LEU A 63 0.48 -4.56 16.70
CA LEU A 63 0.46 -5.84 15.98
C LEU A 63 1.86 -6.46 15.92
N THR A 64 2.90 -5.66 15.71
CA THR A 64 4.29 -6.16 15.74
C THR A 64 4.66 -6.63 17.13
N ALA A 65 4.27 -5.91 18.20
CA ALA A 65 4.52 -6.35 19.57
C ALA A 65 3.81 -7.68 19.89
N LEU A 66 2.56 -7.84 19.46
CA LEU A 66 1.83 -9.11 19.59
C LEU A 66 2.53 -10.24 18.84
N HIS A 67 2.95 -9.99 17.59
CA HIS A 67 3.70 -10.96 16.80
C HIS A 67 5.05 -11.33 17.45
N MET A 68 5.73 -10.36 18.06
CA MET A 68 6.99 -10.61 18.77
C MET A 68 6.80 -11.50 19.99
N ARG A 69 5.71 -11.33 20.73
CA ARG A 69 5.36 -12.15 21.91
C ARG A 69 4.97 -13.58 21.56
N ALA A 70 4.41 -13.80 20.37
CA ALA A 70 3.91 -15.11 19.96
C ALA A 70 4.99 -16.13 19.55
N HIS A 71 6.29 -15.84 19.74
CA HIS A 71 7.43 -16.74 19.46
C HIS A 71 7.39 -17.41 18.07
N ARG A 72 6.89 -16.68 17.06
CA ARG A 72 6.69 -17.18 15.70
C ARG A 72 8.03 -17.39 14.95
N PRO A 73 8.05 -18.21 13.88
CA PRO A 73 9.26 -18.48 13.11
C PRO A 73 9.92 -17.20 12.59
N ASN A 74 11.26 -17.15 12.63
CA ASN A 74 12.05 -16.01 12.15
C ASN A 74 11.77 -15.63 10.69
N VAL A 75 11.24 -16.55 9.88
CA VAL A 75 10.89 -16.31 8.48
C VAL A 75 9.80 -15.26 8.32
N HIS A 76 8.77 -15.22 9.19
CA HIS A 76 7.69 -14.22 9.09
C HIS A 76 8.24 -12.80 9.31
N ARG A 77 9.09 -12.62 10.32
CA ARG A 77 9.74 -11.34 10.62
C ARG A 77 10.63 -10.88 9.47
N ARG A 78 11.42 -11.79 8.90
CA ARG A 78 12.25 -11.49 7.74
C ARG A 78 11.39 -11.12 6.54
N ALA A 79 10.37 -11.91 6.22
CA ALA A 79 9.47 -11.63 5.10
C ALA A 79 8.79 -10.27 5.25
N LEU A 80 8.28 -9.93 6.44
CA LEU A 80 7.70 -8.63 6.74
C LEU A 80 8.71 -7.50 6.51
N LEU A 81 9.92 -7.59 7.07
CA LEU A 81 10.91 -6.51 6.96
C LEU A 81 11.40 -6.33 5.53
N TRP A 82 11.64 -7.42 4.80
CA TRP A 82 12.12 -7.36 3.41
C TRP A 82 11.04 -6.88 2.44
N SER A 83 9.78 -7.31 2.63
CA SER A 83 8.67 -6.80 1.82
C SER A 83 8.39 -5.32 2.09
N ALA A 84 8.27 -4.92 3.35
CA ALA A 84 8.08 -3.51 3.71
C ALA A 84 9.25 -2.64 3.23
N GLY A 85 10.49 -3.09 3.41
CA GLY A 85 11.67 -2.37 2.94
C GLY A 85 11.72 -2.23 1.41
N ALA A 86 11.34 -3.27 0.66
CA ALA A 86 11.28 -3.22 -0.79
C ALA A 86 10.20 -2.24 -1.27
N ILE A 87 9.01 -2.29 -0.68
CA ILE A 87 7.89 -1.40 -1.03
C ILE A 87 8.20 0.04 -0.66
N ALA A 88 8.78 0.27 0.52
CA ALA A 88 9.18 1.61 0.94
C ALA A 88 10.25 2.19 0.01
N LEU A 89 11.28 1.40 -0.34
CA LEU A 89 12.31 1.84 -1.28
C LEU A 89 11.72 2.18 -2.64
N ILE A 90 10.82 1.34 -3.16
CA ILE A 90 10.12 1.61 -4.41
C ILE A 90 9.32 2.91 -4.28
N GLY A 91 8.49 3.07 -3.24
CA GLY A 91 7.74 4.30 -2.98
C GLY A 91 8.62 5.55 -2.95
N PHE A 92 9.77 5.50 -2.28
CA PHE A 92 10.72 6.61 -2.20
C PHE A 92 11.24 7.02 -3.56
N LEU A 93 11.65 6.04 -4.37
CA LEU A 93 12.14 6.29 -5.72
C LEU A 93 11.04 6.90 -6.58
N LEU A 94 9.82 6.40 -6.44
CA LEU A 94 8.68 6.85 -7.24
C LEU A 94 8.25 8.27 -6.86
N ASP A 95 8.23 8.62 -5.58
CA ASP A 95 7.97 9.99 -5.14
C ASP A 95 9.06 10.96 -5.57
N THR A 96 10.32 10.56 -5.39
CA THR A 96 11.47 11.37 -5.80
C THR A 96 11.43 11.67 -7.29
N VAL A 97 10.99 10.71 -8.12
CA VAL A 97 10.96 10.86 -9.60
C VAL A 97 9.65 11.44 -10.12
N PHE A 98 8.50 11.07 -9.55
CA PHE A 98 7.18 11.38 -10.09
C PHE A 98 6.27 12.16 -9.14
N GLY A 99 6.63 12.33 -7.87
CA GLY A 99 5.79 13.02 -6.89
C GLY A 99 5.47 14.47 -7.31
N HIS A 100 6.43 15.18 -7.91
CA HIS A 100 6.17 16.49 -8.50
C HIS A 100 5.25 16.43 -9.73
N ALA A 101 5.26 15.34 -10.50
CA ALA A 101 4.38 15.19 -11.65
C ALA A 101 2.91 15.00 -11.21
N PHE A 102 2.67 14.25 -10.13
CA PHE A 102 1.32 13.81 -9.78
C PHE A 102 0.67 14.64 -8.66
N PHE A 103 1.43 15.09 -7.69
CA PHE A 103 0.89 15.66 -6.45
C PHE A 103 1.13 17.16 -6.34
N THR A 104 0.40 17.79 -5.42
CA THR A 104 0.57 19.17 -4.96
C THR A 104 0.40 19.20 -3.45
N PHE A 105 1.16 20.05 -2.76
CA PHE A 105 1.18 20.14 -1.29
C PHE A 105 0.92 21.58 -0.84
N LYS A 106 -0.36 21.99 -0.84
CA LYS A 106 -0.76 23.39 -0.64
C LYS A 106 -0.87 23.80 0.82
N ASN A 107 -1.03 22.86 1.74
CA ASN A 107 -1.06 23.13 3.18
C ASN A 107 0.27 22.73 3.86
N PRO A 108 1.29 23.61 3.89
CA PRO A 108 2.55 23.31 4.58
C PRO A 108 2.40 23.22 6.11
N GLY A 109 1.36 23.81 6.70
CA GLY A 109 1.12 23.77 8.14
C GLY A 109 0.64 22.40 8.63
N ALA A 110 0.14 21.57 7.73
CA ALA A 110 -0.23 20.18 8.03
C ALA A 110 0.98 19.26 8.31
N THR A 111 2.21 19.69 8.02
CA THR A 111 3.42 18.87 8.11
C THR A 111 4.45 19.39 9.11
N LEU A 112 5.52 18.64 9.34
CA LEU A 112 6.67 19.06 10.16
C LEU A 112 7.49 20.19 9.50
N GLY A 113 7.20 20.54 8.24
CA GLY A 113 7.97 21.53 7.47
C GLY A 113 9.30 21.01 6.92
N ILE A 114 9.67 19.76 7.20
CA ILE A 114 10.84 19.11 6.60
C ILE A 114 10.46 18.64 5.19
N ARG A 115 11.14 19.17 4.18
CA ARG A 115 10.89 18.83 2.78
C ARG A 115 12.11 18.25 2.09
N LEU A 116 11.86 17.30 1.19
CA LEU A 116 12.83 16.56 0.40
C LEU A 116 12.72 16.95 -1.09
N PRO A 117 13.79 16.73 -1.87
CA PRO A 117 13.82 17.07 -3.27
C PRO A 117 12.94 16.14 -4.11
N ALA A 118 12.37 16.67 -5.19
CA ALA A 118 11.67 15.91 -6.22
C ALA A 118 12.14 16.31 -7.61
N TRP A 119 12.05 15.38 -8.57
CA TRP A 119 12.34 15.65 -9.96
C TRP A 119 11.15 16.32 -10.65
N ASP A 120 11.38 17.47 -11.26
CA ASP A 120 10.38 18.17 -12.05
C ASP A 120 10.57 17.89 -13.54
N TRP A 121 9.67 17.07 -14.09
CA TRP A 121 9.65 16.71 -15.50
C TRP A 121 9.34 17.87 -16.44
N SER A 122 8.75 18.97 -15.96
CA SER A 122 8.41 20.12 -16.79
C SER A 122 9.61 21.02 -17.06
N THR A 123 10.51 21.14 -16.08
CA THR A 123 11.74 21.95 -16.16
C THR A 123 13.00 21.11 -16.33
N LEU A 124 12.88 19.77 -16.24
CA LEU A 124 13.99 18.81 -16.23
C LEU A 124 15.04 19.13 -15.17
N ALA A 125 14.59 19.53 -13.99
CA ALA A 125 15.43 19.97 -12.88
C ALA A 125 14.92 19.44 -11.53
N TRP A 126 15.79 19.46 -10.52
CA TRP A 126 15.43 19.13 -9.16
C TRP A 126 14.71 20.29 -8.48
N ALA A 127 13.52 20.04 -7.93
CA ALA A 127 12.82 20.92 -7.01
C ALA A 127 13.27 20.58 -5.57
N PRO A 128 14.12 21.39 -4.90
CA PRO A 128 14.87 20.96 -3.72
C PRO A 128 14.06 20.77 -2.44
N ALA A 129 12.89 21.42 -2.32
CA ALA A 129 12.07 21.42 -1.11
C ALA A 129 10.59 21.22 -1.45
N TYR A 130 10.26 20.09 -2.08
CA TYR A 130 8.91 19.84 -2.59
C TYR A 130 8.13 18.87 -1.71
N LEU A 131 8.64 17.65 -1.53
CA LEU A 131 7.93 16.54 -0.90
C LEU A 131 8.02 16.64 0.62
N PRO A 132 6.92 16.59 1.37
CA PRO A 132 6.97 16.44 2.80
C PRO A 132 7.67 15.12 3.20
N VAL A 133 8.42 15.13 4.30
CA VAL A 133 9.05 13.91 4.84
C VAL A 133 8.01 12.85 5.23
N GLU A 134 6.78 13.27 5.51
CA GLU A 134 5.64 12.42 5.83
C GLU A 134 5.32 11.40 4.74
N GLU A 135 5.51 11.71 3.45
CA GLU A 135 5.33 10.75 2.36
C GLU A 135 6.23 9.52 2.55
N PHE A 136 7.48 9.76 2.94
CA PHE A 136 8.48 8.72 3.17
C PHE A 136 8.17 7.93 4.44
N ALA A 137 7.70 8.60 5.49
CA ALA A 137 7.19 7.90 6.66
C ALA A 137 5.97 7.03 6.32
N PHE A 138 5.05 7.53 5.49
CA PHE A 138 3.86 6.83 5.03
C PHE A 138 4.23 5.56 4.25
N TYR A 139 5.19 5.58 3.32
CA TYR A 139 5.57 4.36 2.61
C TYR A 139 6.13 3.25 3.52
N ILE A 140 6.91 3.63 4.54
CA ILE A 140 7.40 2.67 5.54
C ILE A 140 6.24 2.16 6.40
N LEU A 141 5.46 3.07 6.99
CA LEU A 141 4.43 2.73 7.97
C LEU A 141 3.24 2.04 7.31
N GLY A 142 2.82 2.49 6.13
CA GLY A 142 1.73 1.93 5.34
C GLY A 142 2.02 0.51 4.88
N SER A 143 3.22 0.25 4.35
CA SER A 143 3.61 -1.12 3.98
C SER A 143 3.67 -2.05 5.20
N LEU A 144 4.30 -1.62 6.29
CA LEU A 144 4.31 -2.36 7.56
C LEU A 144 2.89 -2.60 8.07
N PHE A 145 2.01 -1.60 7.97
CA PHE A 145 0.63 -1.67 8.44
C PHE A 145 -0.15 -2.76 7.71
N VAL A 146 -0.18 -2.72 6.37
CA VAL A 146 -0.91 -3.70 5.56
C VAL A 146 -0.41 -5.12 5.85
N ILE A 147 0.91 -5.31 5.86
CA ILE A 147 1.52 -6.63 6.10
C ILE A 147 1.25 -7.10 7.54
N ALA A 148 1.32 -6.21 8.54
CA ALA A 148 1.07 -6.56 9.93
C ALA A 148 -0.41 -6.94 10.18
N VAL A 149 -1.36 -6.20 9.59
CA VAL A 149 -2.79 -6.53 9.65
C VAL A 149 -3.05 -7.88 8.97
N TYR A 150 -2.48 -8.11 7.79
CA TYR A 150 -2.58 -9.39 7.09
C TYR A 150 -1.99 -10.54 7.92
N LEU A 151 -0.79 -10.38 8.47
CA LEU A 151 -0.15 -11.39 9.30
C LEU A 151 -0.96 -11.70 10.56
N TRP A 152 -1.46 -10.68 11.25
CA TRP A 152 -2.33 -10.87 12.41
C TRP A 152 -3.60 -11.63 12.03
N ALA A 153 -4.26 -11.24 10.93
CA ALA A 153 -5.45 -11.93 10.47
C ALA A 153 -5.13 -13.37 10.04
N ASN A 154 -4.01 -13.59 9.36
CA ASN A 154 -3.57 -14.90 8.90
C ASN A 154 -3.22 -15.84 10.05
N ASP A 155 -2.51 -15.35 11.07
CA ASP A 155 -1.92 -16.19 12.11
C ASP A 155 -2.82 -16.33 13.35
N GLU A 156 -3.63 -15.32 13.67
CA GLU A 156 -4.39 -15.25 14.92
C GLU A 156 -5.90 -15.44 14.74
N TRP A 157 -6.51 -14.88 13.70
CA TRP A 157 -7.97 -14.85 13.58
C TRP A 157 -8.49 -15.82 12.50
N LEU A 158 -8.08 -15.63 11.26
CA LEU A 158 -8.47 -16.41 10.08
C LEU A 158 -7.43 -17.50 9.77
N ALA A 159 -6.99 -18.20 10.82
CA ALA A 159 -5.90 -19.15 10.75
C ALA A 159 -6.21 -20.36 9.85
N ASP A 160 -5.60 -20.37 8.68
CA ASP A 160 -5.57 -21.50 7.74
C ASP A 160 -4.17 -22.12 7.61
N TYR A 161 -3.22 -21.65 8.41
CA TYR A 161 -1.79 -21.90 8.22
C TYR A 161 -1.28 -23.10 9.03
N ASP A 162 -0.72 -24.10 8.32
CA ASP A 162 0.18 -25.12 8.87
C ASP A 162 1.64 -24.77 8.48
N PRO A 163 2.51 -24.42 9.45
CA PRO A 163 3.89 -24.03 9.19
C PRO A 163 4.75 -25.07 8.49
N ASP A 164 4.58 -26.35 8.83
CA ASP A 164 5.42 -27.41 8.28
C ASP A 164 5.00 -27.71 6.84
N ALA A 165 3.69 -27.84 6.60
CA ALA A 165 3.15 -27.97 5.26
C ALA A 165 3.49 -26.75 4.37
N HIS A 166 3.51 -25.53 4.92
CA HIS A 166 3.94 -24.35 4.17
C HIS A 166 5.42 -24.42 3.78
N ARG A 167 6.30 -24.81 4.71
CA ARG A 167 7.74 -24.96 4.45
C ARG A 167 8.02 -26.01 3.39
N GLU A 168 7.38 -27.18 3.49
CA GLU A 168 7.53 -28.26 2.51
C GLU A 168 7.04 -27.84 1.13
N ARG A 169 5.84 -27.24 1.03
CA ARG A 169 5.31 -26.71 -0.23
C ARG A 169 6.22 -25.63 -0.82
N SER A 170 6.76 -24.74 0.00
CA SER A 170 7.69 -23.69 -0.44
C SER A 170 8.97 -24.28 -1.06
N ARG A 171 9.54 -25.31 -0.43
CA ARG A 171 10.70 -26.04 -0.97
C ARG A 171 10.41 -26.82 -2.24
N ALA A 172 9.15 -27.20 -2.47
CA ALA A 172 8.73 -27.87 -3.69
C ALA A 172 8.54 -26.91 -4.89
N VAL A 173 8.46 -25.60 -4.66
CA VAL A 173 8.36 -24.61 -5.75
C VAL A 173 9.62 -24.69 -6.64
N PRO A 174 9.48 -24.91 -7.96
CA PRO A 174 10.63 -25.01 -8.85
C PRO A 174 11.37 -23.68 -9.00
N LYS A 175 10.62 -22.60 -9.25
CA LYS A 175 11.13 -21.23 -9.45
C LYS A 175 10.05 -20.19 -9.13
N LEU A 176 10.48 -18.96 -8.84
CA LEU A 176 9.59 -17.85 -8.48
C LEU A 176 9.19 -16.96 -9.66
N ILE A 177 10.01 -16.85 -10.72
CA ILE A 177 9.67 -16.02 -11.88
C ILE A 177 8.87 -16.85 -12.89
N HIS A 178 7.62 -16.44 -13.10
CA HIS A 178 6.70 -17.00 -14.09
C HIS A 178 5.98 -15.89 -14.83
N LEU A 179 6.17 -15.80 -16.13
CA LEU A 179 5.45 -14.84 -16.97
C LEU A 179 3.99 -15.26 -17.12
N SER A 180 3.08 -14.39 -16.70
CA SER A 180 1.63 -14.58 -16.85
C SER A 180 1.09 -13.80 -18.04
N TRP A 181 1.01 -14.44 -19.22
CA TRP A 181 0.44 -13.80 -20.42
C TRP A 181 -0.99 -13.30 -20.22
N GLY A 182 -1.79 -13.98 -19.38
CA GLY A 182 -3.12 -13.51 -19.01
C GLY A 182 -3.07 -12.21 -18.20
N ALA A 183 -2.11 -12.05 -17.28
CA ALA A 183 -1.91 -10.80 -16.56
C ALA A 183 -1.44 -9.67 -17.50
N LEU A 184 -0.55 -9.98 -18.45
CA LEU A 184 -0.12 -9.02 -19.47
C LEU A 184 -1.29 -8.55 -20.35
N ALA A 185 -2.11 -9.49 -20.82
CA ALA A 185 -3.29 -9.16 -21.63
C ALA A 185 -4.28 -8.30 -20.82
N THR A 186 -4.52 -8.65 -19.56
CA THR A 186 -5.39 -7.87 -18.66
C THR A 186 -4.85 -6.46 -18.46
N TRP A 187 -3.54 -6.31 -18.21
CA TRP A 187 -2.89 -5.01 -18.09
C TRP A 187 -3.04 -4.16 -19.35
N LEU A 188 -2.77 -4.72 -20.54
CA LEU A 188 -2.93 -4.00 -21.81
C LEU A 188 -4.38 -3.56 -22.05
N VAL A 189 -5.36 -4.41 -21.72
CA VAL A 189 -6.78 -4.06 -21.81
C VAL A 189 -7.13 -2.91 -20.87
N LEU A 190 -6.71 -2.99 -19.60
CA LEU A 190 -6.98 -1.93 -18.62
C LEU A 190 -6.32 -0.61 -18.98
N LEU A 191 -5.09 -0.64 -19.49
CA LEU A 191 -4.44 0.56 -20.02
C LEU A 191 -5.23 1.13 -21.20
N GLY A 192 -5.58 0.30 -22.19
CA GLY A 192 -6.37 0.74 -23.33
C GLY A 192 -7.70 1.38 -22.92
N LEU A 193 -8.41 0.77 -21.96
CA LEU A 193 -9.64 1.33 -21.40
C LEU A 193 -9.40 2.65 -20.66
N GLY A 194 -8.36 2.75 -19.82
CA GLY A 194 -8.02 3.99 -19.12
C GLY A 194 -7.67 5.12 -20.10
N PHE A 195 -6.89 4.83 -21.14
CA PHE A 195 -6.59 5.80 -22.20
C PHE A 195 -7.85 6.22 -22.97
N ALA A 196 -8.76 5.28 -23.25
CA ALA A 196 -10.04 5.61 -23.88
C ALA A 196 -10.89 6.51 -22.97
N VAL A 197 -10.98 6.20 -21.68
CA VAL A 197 -11.67 7.02 -20.66
C VAL A 197 -11.09 8.43 -20.62
N LYS A 198 -9.76 8.56 -20.56
CA LYS A 198 -9.12 9.87 -20.58
C LYS A 198 -9.47 10.64 -21.85
N ARG A 199 -9.33 10.00 -23.02
CA ARG A 199 -9.43 10.69 -24.31
C ARG A 199 -10.85 11.04 -24.74
N LEU A 200 -11.83 10.23 -24.33
CA LEU A 200 -13.25 10.36 -24.69
C LEU A 200 -14.09 10.95 -23.54
N GLY A 201 -13.53 11.04 -22.34
CA GLY A 201 -14.22 11.52 -21.15
C GLY A 201 -14.33 13.04 -21.05
N PRO A 202 -14.86 13.54 -19.92
CA PRO A 202 -15.16 14.96 -19.72
C PRO A 202 -13.92 15.86 -19.62
N HIS A 203 -12.75 15.30 -19.31
CA HIS A 203 -11.50 16.04 -19.14
C HIS A 203 -10.38 15.45 -20.02
N PRO A 204 -10.43 15.66 -21.35
CA PRO A 204 -9.52 15.03 -22.30
C PRO A 204 -8.09 15.57 -22.29
N ASP A 205 -7.86 16.72 -21.67
CA ASP A 205 -6.55 17.38 -21.65
C ASP A 205 -5.54 16.68 -20.76
N GLY A 206 -4.28 16.63 -21.20
CA GLY A 206 -3.18 16.01 -20.47
C GLY A 206 -2.98 14.52 -20.79
N PHE A 207 -2.36 13.79 -19.87
CA PHE A 207 -1.95 12.40 -20.03
C PHE A 207 -2.23 11.65 -18.72
N PRO A 208 -2.84 10.45 -18.72
CA PRO A 208 -3.21 9.76 -17.48
C PRO A 208 -1.99 9.05 -16.86
N GLY A 209 -0.95 9.84 -16.55
CA GLY A 209 0.34 9.35 -16.11
C GLY A 209 0.26 8.63 -14.77
N TYR A 210 -0.57 9.13 -13.85
CA TYR A 210 -0.77 8.49 -12.55
C TYR A 210 -1.43 7.12 -12.66
N PHE A 211 -2.48 7.01 -13.48
CA PHE A 211 -3.12 5.71 -13.74
C PHE A 211 -2.19 4.72 -14.44
N LEU A 212 -1.45 5.15 -15.47
CA LEU A 212 -0.46 4.29 -16.13
C LEU A 212 0.58 3.78 -15.12
N PHE A 213 1.05 4.67 -14.27
CA PHE A 213 2.01 4.38 -13.22
C PHE A 213 1.46 3.32 -12.24
N GLU A 214 0.28 3.54 -11.67
CA GLU A 214 -0.37 2.62 -10.72
C GLU A 214 -0.62 1.25 -11.33
N MET A 215 -1.20 1.21 -12.53
CA MET A 215 -1.49 -0.05 -13.22
C MET A 215 -0.19 -0.79 -13.53
N THR A 216 0.87 -0.11 -13.94
CA THR A 216 2.16 -0.78 -14.20
C THR A 216 2.75 -1.34 -12.92
N LEU A 217 2.73 -0.56 -11.84
CA LEU A 217 3.29 -0.98 -10.56
C LEU A 217 2.54 -2.18 -9.98
N GLY A 218 1.21 -2.16 -9.97
CA GLY A 218 0.39 -3.26 -9.46
C GLY A 218 0.41 -4.53 -10.30
N PHE A 219 0.52 -4.38 -11.63
CA PHE A 219 0.54 -5.55 -12.51
C PHE A 219 1.90 -6.22 -12.60
N LEU A 220 3.00 -5.50 -12.37
CA LEU A 220 4.34 -6.09 -12.53
C LEU A 220 4.59 -7.26 -11.55
N PRO A 221 4.33 -7.14 -10.23
CA PRO A 221 4.45 -8.27 -9.32
C PRO A 221 3.49 -9.41 -9.67
N THR A 222 2.28 -9.07 -10.11
CA THR A 222 1.27 -10.04 -10.56
C THR A 222 1.74 -10.85 -11.76
N PHE A 223 2.29 -10.15 -12.74
CA PHE A 223 2.78 -10.71 -13.99
C PHE A 223 3.94 -11.68 -13.78
N LEU A 224 4.80 -11.41 -12.80
CA LEU A 224 6.03 -12.16 -12.55
C LEU A 224 5.91 -13.23 -11.47
N PHE A 225 5.16 -12.99 -10.41
CA PHE A 225 5.30 -13.75 -9.15
C PHE A 225 4.01 -14.37 -8.63
N LEU A 226 2.83 -13.92 -9.07
CA LEU A 226 1.57 -14.40 -8.48
C LEU A 226 1.37 -15.92 -8.66
N ARG A 227 1.70 -16.45 -9.83
CA ARG A 227 1.43 -17.86 -10.16
C ARG A 227 2.04 -18.86 -9.15
N PRO A 228 3.34 -18.78 -8.79
CA PRO A 228 3.91 -19.70 -7.80
C PRO A 228 3.47 -19.43 -6.35
N ILE A 229 2.95 -18.24 -6.03
CA ILE A 229 2.65 -17.86 -4.63
C ILE A 229 1.15 -17.82 -4.29
N ARG A 230 0.25 -17.81 -5.27
CA ARG A 230 -1.21 -17.64 -5.08
C ARG A 230 -1.86 -18.63 -4.11
N ASP A 231 -1.30 -19.85 -4.01
CA ASP A 231 -1.81 -20.93 -3.16
C ASP A 231 -1.24 -20.86 -1.72
N PHE A 232 -0.36 -19.87 -1.47
CA PHE A 232 0.17 -19.53 -0.15
C PHE A 232 -0.51 -18.29 0.45
N VAL A 233 -1.19 -17.49 -0.37
CA VAL A 233 -1.98 -16.34 0.07
C VAL A 233 -3.22 -16.83 0.81
N ASN A 234 -3.43 -16.36 2.04
CA ASN A 234 -4.70 -16.52 2.73
C ASN A 234 -5.66 -15.44 2.25
N TRP A 235 -6.48 -15.77 1.24
CA TRP A 235 -7.41 -14.83 0.61
C TRP A 235 -8.45 -14.22 1.57
N ARG A 236 -8.77 -14.91 2.67
CA ARG A 236 -9.67 -14.40 3.71
C ARG A 236 -8.98 -13.32 4.55
N ALA A 237 -7.74 -13.57 4.96
CA ALA A 237 -6.90 -12.58 5.65
C ALA A 237 -6.58 -11.39 4.75
N PHE A 238 -6.32 -11.63 3.47
CA PHE A 238 -6.16 -10.58 2.45
C PHE A 238 -7.39 -9.70 2.37
N GLY A 239 -8.59 -10.29 2.20
CA GLY A 239 -9.84 -9.53 2.12
C GLY A 239 -10.10 -8.69 3.36
N PHE A 240 -9.77 -9.22 4.55
CA PHE A 240 -9.85 -8.44 5.79
C PHE A 240 -8.86 -7.28 5.83
N ALA A 241 -7.58 -7.52 5.53
CA ALA A 241 -6.55 -6.49 5.52
C ALA A 241 -6.89 -5.38 4.51
N PHE A 242 -7.40 -5.76 3.33
CA PHE A 242 -7.89 -4.84 2.33
C PHE A 242 -9.08 -4.00 2.85
N GLY A 243 -10.07 -4.62 3.50
CA GLY A 243 -11.20 -3.90 4.09
C GLY A 243 -10.78 -2.90 5.16
N VAL A 244 -9.81 -3.27 6.01
CA VAL A 244 -9.23 -2.36 7.01
C VAL A 244 -8.48 -1.21 6.34
N LEU A 245 -7.68 -1.50 5.30
CA LEU A 245 -6.96 -0.45 4.56
C LEU A 245 -7.93 0.52 3.88
N LEU A 246 -9.01 0.04 3.26
CA LEU A 246 -10.04 0.89 2.68
C LEU A 246 -10.70 1.78 3.73
N LEU A 247 -11.03 1.24 4.91
CA LEU A 247 -11.57 2.05 6.00
C LEU A 247 -10.61 3.15 6.42
N VAL A 248 -9.32 2.83 6.58
CA VAL A 248 -8.28 3.82 6.91
C VAL A 248 -8.16 4.85 5.80
N SER A 249 -8.14 4.45 4.52
CA SER A 249 -8.10 5.35 3.36
C SER A 249 -9.29 6.33 3.34
N LEU A 250 -10.51 5.85 3.59
CA LEU A 250 -11.70 6.73 3.63
C LEU A 250 -11.58 7.80 4.72
N ILE A 251 -11.00 7.46 5.87
CA ILE A 251 -10.74 8.42 6.95
C ILE A 251 -9.57 9.34 6.59
N TRP A 252 -8.48 8.76 6.10
CA TRP A 252 -7.20 9.43 5.95
C TRP A 252 -7.10 10.31 4.71
N GLU A 253 -7.54 9.81 3.56
CA GLU A 253 -7.43 10.50 2.28
C GLU A 253 -8.72 11.24 1.95
N ALA A 254 -9.85 10.53 1.93
CA ALA A 254 -11.12 11.07 1.45
C ALA A 254 -11.77 12.06 2.44
N THR A 255 -11.53 11.89 3.74
CA THR A 255 -12.09 12.78 4.78
C THR A 255 -11.10 13.87 5.22
N LEU A 256 -9.80 13.60 5.16
CA LEU A 256 -8.76 14.46 5.74
C LEU A 256 -7.75 14.96 4.70
N GLY A 257 -6.90 14.09 4.16
CA GLY A 257 -5.76 14.48 3.33
C GLY A 257 -6.12 15.39 2.16
N VAL A 258 -7.06 14.95 1.32
CA VAL A 258 -7.47 15.70 0.12
C VAL A 258 -8.35 16.89 0.47
N PRO A 259 -9.40 16.77 1.31
CA PRO A 259 -10.21 17.93 1.68
C PRO A 259 -9.42 19.07 2.35
N TYR A 260 -8.38 18.75 3.14
CA TYR A 260 -7.56 19.75 3.86
C TYR A 260 -6.25 20.10 3.14
N ASP A 261 -6.12 19.70 1.86
CA ASP A 261 -4.99 20.03 0.98
C ASP A 261 -3.61 19.62 1.57
N TRP A 262 -3.56 18.55 2.37
CA TRP A 262 -2.31 17.96 2.83
C TRP A 262 -1.51 17.49 1.63
N TRP A 263 -2.19 16.79 0.71
CA TRP A 263 -1.79 16.59 -0.67
C TRP A 263 -3.03 16.69 -1.57
N ASN A 264 -2.82 16.94 -2.86
CA ASN A 264 -3.86 16.91 -3.87
C ASN A 264 -3.27 16.55 -5.24
N TYR A 265 -4.11 16.25 -6.22
CA TYR A 265 -3.71 15.67 -7.50
C TYR A 265 -3.69 16.69 -8.64
N LYS A 266 -2.63 16.68 -9.46
CA LYS A 266 -2.55 17.49 -10.69
C LYS A 266 -3.49 16.91 -11.74
N HIS A 267 -4.46 17.71 -12.16
CA HIS A 267 -5.60 17.24 -12.94
C HIS A 267 -5.20 16.70 -14.32
N GLU A 268 -4.13 17.26 -14.87
CA GLU A 268 -3.56 16.92 -16.17
C GLU A 268 -2.93 15.51 -16.18
N GLN A 269 -2.59 14.97 -15.00
CA GLN A 269 -2.00 13.64 -14.84
C GLN A 269 -3.01 12.54 -14.47
N MET A 270 -4.29 12.91 -14.32
CA MET A 270 -5.38 12.02 -13.93
C MET A 270 -6.22 11.58 -15.14
N LEU A 271 -6.93 10.45 -15.03
CA LEU A 271 -7.93 9.93 -15.97
C LEU A 271 -9.08 10.92 -16.20
N GLY A 272 -9.41 11.73 -15.20
CA GLY A 272 -10.52 12.68 -15.25
C GLY A 272 -11.85 12.11 -14.74
N LEU A 273 -11.87 10.89 -14.20
CA LEU A 273 -13.00 10.38 -13.42
C LEU A 273 -12.84 10.80 -11.96
N ARG A 274 -13.88 11.41 -11.38
CA ARG A 274 -13.78 12.02 -10.05
C ARG A 274 -14.97 11.71 -9.17
N VAL A 275 -14.71 11.60 -7.87
CA VAL A 275 -15.73 11.42 -6.85
C VAL A 275 -16.01 12.78 -6.21
N VAL A 276 -16.99 13.50 -6.75
CA VAL A 276 -17.37 14.85 -6.30
C VAL A 276 -17.65 14.90 -4.79
N ALA A 277 -18.24 13.84 -4.23
CA ALA A 277 -18.55 13.75 -2.80
C ALA A 277 -17.32 13.73 -1.88
N TRP A 278 -16.13 13.43 -2.41
CA TRP A 278 -14.89 13.31 -1.64
C TRP A 278 -13.89 14.39 -2.04
N ALA A 279 -14.33 15.65 -2.04
CA ALA A 279 -13.51 16.80 -2.45
C ALA A 279 -12.86 16.63 -3.83
N ASP A 280 -13.65 16.08 -4.77
CA ASP A 280 -13.24 15.86 -6.16
C ASP A 280 -12.06 14.88 -6.33
N LEU A 281 -11.95 13.90 -5.41
CA LEU A 281 -10.93 12.86 -5.41
C LEU A 281 -10.91 12.09 -6.76
N PRO A 282 -9.75 11.94 -7.42
CA PRO A 282 -9.62 11.10 -8.61
C PRO A 282 -9.97 9.64 -8.31
N ALA A 283 -10.70 8.99 -9.21
CA ALA A 283 -11.11 7.60 -9.03
C ALA A 283 -9.92 6.64 -8.93
N GLU A 284 -8.84 6.93 -9.65
CA GLU A 284 -7.60 6.16 -9.60
C GLU A 284 -6.91 6.22 -8.23
N ALA A 285 -6.98 7.34 -7.49
CA ALA A 285 -6.49 7.40 -6.12
C ALA A 285 -7.21 6.40 -5.19
N VAL A 286 -8.50 6.13 -5.44
CA VAL A 286 -9.25 5.09 -4.73
C VAL A 286 -8.75 3.68 -5.11
N LEU A 287 -8.45 3.47 -6.40
CA LEU A 287 -7.93 2.20 -6.91
C LEU A 287 -6.51 1.91 -6.39
N LEU A 288 -5.71 2.94 -6.12
CA LEU A 288 -4.38 2.81 -5.53
C LEU A 288 -4.38 1.91 -4.30
N TRP A 289 -5.36 2.06 -3.41
CA TRP A 289 -5.42 1.29 -2.17
C TRP A 289 -5.60 -0.21 -2.42
N LEU A 290 -6.29 -0.58 -3.49
CA LEU A 290 -6.36 -1.97 -3.93
C LEU A 290 -5.01 -2.45 -4.44
N VAL A 291 -4.34 -1.66 -5.27
CA VAL A 291 -3.02 -1.97 -5.81
C VAL A 291 -1.99 -2.13 -4.70
N ILE A 292 -1.92 -1.20 -3.75
CA ILE A 292 -0.98 -1.25 -2.63
C ILE A 292 -1.24 -2.46 -1.74
N ALA A 293 -2.50 -2.75 -1.39
CA ALA A 293 -2.81 -3.95 -0.61
C ALA A 293 -2.34 -5.22 -1.32
N TRP A 294 -2.63 -5.30 -2.61
CA TRP A 294 -2.26 -6.42 -3.46
C TRP A 294 -0.74 -6.62 -3.54
N ASP A 295 0.01 -5.56 -3.82
CA ASP A 295 1.47 -5.60 -3.94
C ASP A 295 2.14 -5.92 -2.61
N CYS A 296 1.62 -5.37 -1.50
CA CYS A 296 2.11 -5.67 -0.15
C CYS A 296 2.03 -7.17 0.15
N ILE A 297 0.90 -7.79 -0.14
CA ILE A 297 0.69 -9.21 0.19
C ILE A 297 1.41 -10.13 -0.79
N ILE A 298 1.46 -9.80 -2.07
CA ILE A 298 2.29 -10.53 -3.05
C ILE A 298 3.77 -10.47 -2.65
N ALA A 299 4.29 -9.28 -2.32
CA ALA A 299 5.68 -9.13 -1.91
C ALA A 299 5.96 -9.92 -0.63
N PHE A 300 5.08 -9.84 0.37
CA PHE A 300 5.22 -10.59 1.61
C PHE A 300 5.28 -12.11 1.37
N GLU A 301 4.32 -12.65 0.61
CA GLU A 301 4.27 -14.09 0.31
C GLU A 301 5.45 -14.54 -0.55
N LEU A 302 5.88 -13.71 -1.51
CA LEU A 302 7.07 -13.94 -2.31
C LEU A 302 8.31 -14.10 -1.43
N PHE A 303 8.56 -13.14 -0.53
CA PHE A 303 9.70 -13.22 0.39
C PHE A 303 9.56 -14.38 1.38
N ARG A 304 8.36 -14.68 1.85
CA ARG A 304 8.09 -15.81 2.76
C ARG A 304 8.45 -17.15 2.09
N VAL A 305 7.94 -17.40 0.89
CA VAL A 305 8.28 -18.60 0.10
C VAL A 305 9.77 -18.64 -0.19
N PHE A 306 10.35 -17.53 -0.67
CA PHE A 306 11.78 -17.43 -0.96
C PHE A 306 12.66 -17.82 0.24
N PHE A 307 12.37 -17.33 1.43
CA PHE A 307 13.13 -17.67 2.64
C PHE A 307 12.95 -19.12 3.08
N HIS A 308 11.81 -19.75 2.80
CA HIS A 308 11.59 -21.18 3.06
C HIS A 308 12.23 -22.10 2.03
N MET A 309 12.48 -21.64 0.81
CA MET A 309 13.15 -22.43 -0.22
C MET A 309 14.58 -22.80 0.19
N GLU A 310 15.28 -21.94 0.95
CA GLU A 310 16.66 -22.15 1.40
C GLU A 310 17.64 -22.41 0.23
N ARG A 311 17.37 -21.82 -0.95
CA ARG A 311 18.19 -21.96 -2.17
C ARG A 311 18.93 -20.66 -2.49
N PRO A 312 20.04 -20.72 -3.25
CA PRO A 312 20.67 -19.52 -3.81
C PRO A 312 19.67 -18.70 -4.64
N VAL A 313 19.78 -17.36 -4.60
CA VAL A 313 18.87 -16.42 -5.26
C VAL A 313 18.57 -16.81 -6.71
N ARG A 314 19.61 -17.09 -7.49
CA ARG A 314 19.48 -17.48 -8.91
C ARG A 314 18.62 -18.74 -9.09
N HIS A 315 18.84 -19.77 -8.27
CA HIS A 315 18.10 -21.01 -8.35
C HIS A 315 16.65 -20.85 -7.87
N ALA A 316 16.42 -20.01 -6.87
CA ALA A 316 15.06 -19.72 -6.40
C ALA A 316 14.26 -18.94 -7.46
N LEU A 317 14.88 -17.95 -8.12
CA LEU A 317 14.20 -17.10 -9.09
C LEU A 317 13.98 -17.79 -10.45
N LEU A 318 15.01 -18.46 -10.99
CA LEU A 318 15.02 -18.98 -12.36
C LEU A 318 14.90 -20.51 -12.46
N GLY A 319 15.06 -21.22 -11.34
CA GLY A 319 15.15 -22.68 -11.30
C GLY A 319 16.60 -23.17 -11.27
N ALA A 320 16.79 -24.43 -10.90
CA ALA A 320 18.08 -25.09 -11.04
C ALA A 320 18.39 -25.31 -12.54
N PRO A 321 19.65 -25.20 -12.98
CA PRO A 321 20.01 -25.64 -14.32
C PRO A 321 19.69 -27.13 -14.43
N ASP A 322 19.04 -27.53 -15.52
CA ASP A 322 18.85 -28.94 -15.83
C ASP A 322 20.24 -29.60 -15.83
N ARG A 323 20.47 -30.51 -14.88
CA ARG A 323 21.64 -31.38 -14.97
C ARG A 323 21.41 -32.22 -16.21
N ALA A 324 22.15 -31.94 -17.28
CA ALA A 324 22.21 -32.81 -18.45
C ALA A 324 22.55 -34.22 -17.95
N SER A 325 21.56 -35.11 -18.02
CA SER A 325 21.67 -36.53 -17.69
C SER A 325 22.40 -37.27 -18.80
#